data_AF-A0AAV8V5T1-F1
#
_entry.id   AF-A0AAV8V5T1-F1
#
_cell.length_a   1.000
_cell.length_b   1.000
_cell.length_c   1.000
_cell.angle_alpha   90.00
_cell.angle_beta   90.00
_cell.angle_gamma   90.00
#
_symmetry.space_group_name_H-M   'P 1'
#
loop_
_entity.id
_entity.type
_entity.pdbx_description
1 polymer ?
#
loop_
_entity_poly.entity_id
_entity_poly.type
_entity_poly.pdbx_seq_one_letter_code
_entity_poly.pdbx_strand_id
1 'polypeptide(L)'
;VKLSDQLMKARKASEVHRRNRYKLQSMIKPGMSMNEICSIIEDSTRVMLQGELNDGIAMPTGVPMNECAAHFTPIAGEDEIFLKEDDVLKIDFASKESMEEGINLLVWMSEYVTLEKE
;
A
#
# COMPACT_ATOMS: atom_id res chain seq x y z
N VAL A 1 19.12 -19.03 7.92
CA VAL A 1 18.99 -18.38 6.59
C VAL A 1 20.25 -17.55 6.28
N LYS A 2 20.83 -17.58 5.07
CA LYS A 2 21.99 -16.72 4.73
C LYS A 2 21.54 -15.27 4.58
N LEU A 3 22.36 -14.31 5.01
CA LEU A 3 22.08 -12.86 4.88
C LEU A 3 21.78 -12.45 3.42
N SER A 4 22.43 -13.09 2.45
CA SER A 4 22.17 -12.90 1.02
C SER A 4 20.71 -13.15 0.64
N ASP A 5 20.11 -14.18 1.22
CA ASP A 5 18.76 -14.62 0.87
C ASP A 5 17.75 -13.64 1.49
N GLN A 6 18.04 -13.15 2.69
CA GLN A 6 17.26 -12.11 3.35
C GLN A 6 17.24 -10.80 2.55
N LEU A 7 18.40 -10.39 2.04
CA LEU A 7 18.55 -9.22 1.18
C LEU A 7 17.82 -9.36 -0.16
N MET A 8 17.82 -10.56 -0.76
CA MET A 8 17.10 -10.80 -2.00
C MET A 8 15.58 -10.68 -1.81
N LYS A 9 15.06 -11.25 -0.71
CA LYS A 9 13.65 -11.11 -0.33
C LYS A 9 13.27 -9.66 -0.06
N ALA A 10 14.15 -8.91 0.63
CA ALA A 10 14.02 -7.46 0.80
C ALA A 10 13.82 -6.73 -0.51
N ARG A 11 14.74 -6.97 -1.44
CA ARG A 11 14.74 -6.31 -2.75
C ARG A 11 13.49 -6.64 -3.54
N LYS A 12 13.01 -7.88 -3.50
CA LYS A 12 11.77 -8.29 -4.17
C LYS A 12 10.56 -7.58 -3.57
N ALA A 13 10.40 -7.60 -2.25
CA ALA A 13 9.33 -6.85 -1.58
C ALA A 13 9.40 -5.34 -1.89
N SER A 14 10.60 -4.74 -1.85
CA SER A 14 10.80 -3.32 -2.18
C SER A 14 10.47 -2.98 -3.63
N GLU A 15 10.78 -3.87 -4.57
CA GLU A 15 10.45 -3.65 -5.98
C GLU A 15 8.92 -3.69 -6.21
N VAL A 16 8.21 -4.59 -5.51
CA VAL A 16 6.74 -4.63 -5.53
C VAL A 16 6.15 -3.34 -4.97
N HIS A 17 6.69 -2.85 -3.83
CA HIS A 17 6.30 -1.57 -3.25
C HIS A 17 6.50 -0.41 -4.23
N ARG A 18 7.70 -0.34 -4.83
CA ARG A 18 8.05 0.67 -5.83
C ARG A 18 7.09 0.66 -7.02
N ARG A 19 6.74 -0.51 -7.56
CA ARG A 19 5.80 -0.63 -8.70
C ARG A 19 4.40 -0.15 -8.34
N ASN A 20 3.90 -0.52 -7.16
CA ASN A 20 2.59 -0.06 -6.69
C ASN A 20 2.56 1.46 -6.51
N ARG A 21 3.61 2.04 -5.91
CA ARG A 21 3.78 3.49 -5.81
C ARG A 21 3.62 4.19 -7.17
N TYR A 22 4.40 3.78 -8.17
CA TYR A 22 4.36 4.41 -9.48
C TYR A 22 2.99 4.26 -10.15
N LYS A 23 2.35 3.10 -10.00
CA LYS A 23 0.99 2.85 -10.50
C LYS A 23 -0.01 3.81 -9.85
N LEU A 24 -0.01 3.93 -8.53
CA LEU A 24 -0.90 4.84 -7.80
C LEU A 24 -0.75 6.29 -8.24
N GLN A 25 0.48 6.79 -8.33
CA GLN A 25 0.77 8.18 -8.71
C GLN A 25 0.16 8.55 -10.07
N SER A 26 0.02 7.57 -10.98
CA SER A 26 -0.61 7.77 -12.29
C SER A 26 -2.14 7.63 -12.31
N MET A 27 -2.74 7.05 -11.27
CA MET A 27 -4.17 6.69 -11.25
C MET A 27 -5.02 7.54 -10.31
N ILE A 28 -4.45 7.98 -9.18
CA ILE A 28 -5.19 8.68 -8.13
C ILE A 28 -5.66 10.04 -8.62
N LYS A 29 -6.95 10.30 -8.41
CA LYS A 29 -7.63 11.54 -8.77
C LYS A 29 -8.85 11.76 -7.88
N PRO A 30 -9.38 13.00 -7.79
CA PRO A 30 -10.60 13.26 -7.05
C PRO A 30 -11.77 12.43 -7.61
N GLY A 31 -12.68 12.05 -6.72
CA GLY A 31 -13.84 11.21 -7.04
C GLY A 31 -13.58 9.70 -6.99
N MET A 32 -12.34 9.26 -6.79
CA MET A 32 -12.06 7.85 -6.47
C MET A 32 -12.45 7.55 -5.02
N SER A 33 -12.95 6.33 -4.78
CA SER A 33 -13.23 5.90 -3.42
C SER A 33 -11.98 5.39 -2.71
N MET A 34 -11.98 5.49 -1.38
CA MET A 34 -10.92 4.93 -0.55
C MET A 34 -10.79 3.41 -0.74
N ASN A 35 -11.92 2.72 -0.94
CA ASN A 35 -11.94 1.28 -1.21
C ASN A 35 -11.28 0.93 -2.55
N GLU A 36 -11.53 1.71 -3.59
CA GLU A 36 -10.90 1.54 -4.90
C GLU A 36 -9.39 1.72 -4.80
N ILE A 37 -8.92 2.78 -4.12
CA ILE A 37 -7.48 3.05 -3.91
C ILE A 37 -6.81 1.87 -3.17
N CYS A 38 -7.42 1.38 -2.08
CA CYS A 38 -6.89 0.24 -1.33
C CYS A 38 -6.84 -1.02 -2.21
N SER A 39 -7.92 -1.32 -2.94
CA SER A 39 -8.02 -2.52 -3.79
C SER A 39 -6.96 -2.52 -4.88
N ILE A 40 -6.70 -1.38 -5.53
CA ILE A 40 -5.66 -1.25 -6.57
C ILE A 40 -4.28 -1.68 -6.06
N ILE A 41 -3.93 -1.31 -4.83
CA ILE A 41 -2.63 -1.61 -4.20
C ILE A 41 -2.58 -3.07 -3.79
N GLU A 42 -3.61 -3.51 -3.08
CA GLU A 42 -3.64 -4.84 -2.50
C GLU A 42 -3.72 -5.91 -3.58
N ASP A 43 -4.58 -5.75 -4.59
CA ASP A 43 -4.68 -6.71 -5.69
C ASP A 43 -3.39 -6.78 -6.51
N SER A 44 -2.77 -5.62 -6.76
CA SER A 44 -1.47 -5.56 -7.44
C SER A 44 -0.37 -6.24 -6.62
N THR A 45 -0.39 -6.10 -5.29
CA THR A 45 0.52 -6.82 -4.38
C THR A 45 0.27 -8.32 -4.43
N ARG A 46 -1.00 -8.75 -4.33
CA ARG A 46 -1.40 -10.16 -4.38
C ARG A 46 -0.94 -10.84 -5.66
N VAL A 47 -1.03 -10.14 -6.79
CA VAL A 47 -0.55 -10.65 -8.09
C VAL A 47 0.97 -10.79 -8.12
N MET A 48 1.72 -9.80 -7.62
CA MET A 48 3.18 -9.82 -7.70
C MET A 48 3.86 -10.74 -6.67
N LEU A 49 3.19 -11.02 -5.55
CA LEU A 49 3.70 -11.84 -4.45
C LEU A 49 2.80 -13.05 -4.16
N GLN A 50 2.10 -13.53 -5.20
CA GLN A 50 1.21 -14.69 -5.10
C GLN A 50 1.94 -15.90 -4.50
N GLY A 51 1.31 -16.54 -3.52
CA GLY A 51 1.86 -17.73 -2.85
C GLY A 51 2.72 -17.42 -1.62
N GLU A 52 2.99 -16.14 -1.34
CA GLU A 52 3.52 -15.70 -0.04
C GLU A 52 2.42 -15.72 1.04
N LEU A 53 2.81 -15.66 2.31
CA LEU A 53 1.85 -15.50 3.40
C LEU A 53 1.06 -14.20 3.22
N ASN A 54 -0.27 -14.31 3.16
CA ASN A 54 -1.18 -13.20 2.85
C ASN A 54 -0.88 -12.55 1.48
N ASP A 55 -0.38 -13.35 0.53
CA ASP A 55 0.07 -12.93 -0.81
C ASP A 55 0.92 -11.66 -0.78
N GLY A 56 1.80 -11.60 0.22
CA GLY A 56 2.78 -10.54 0.40
C GLY A 56 2.26 -9.23 1.00
N ILE A 57 0.97 -9.12 1.35
CA ILE A 57 0.45 -7.95 2.08
C ILE A 57 0.91 -8.03 3.53
N ALA A 58 1.65 -7.02 3.98
CA ALA A 58 2.23 -7.01 5.32
C ALA A 58 1.37 -6.29 6.36
N MET A 59 0.60 -5.30 5.93
CA MET A 59 -0.37 -4.55 6.74
C MET A 59 -1.53 -4.08 5.85
N PRO A 60 -2.71 -3.76 6.40
CA PRO A 60 -3.78 -3.13 5.65
C PRO A 60 -3.30 -1.83 5.00
N THR A 61 -3.83 -1.52 3.82
CA THR A 61 -3.55 -0.22 3.19
C THR A 61 -4.19 0.89 4.01
N GLY A 62 -3.36 1.79 4.53
CA GLY A 62 -3.78 3.02 5.17
C GLY A 62 -3.99 4.13 4.14
N VAL A 63 -5.11 4.82 4.24
CA VAL A 63 -5.48 5.99 3.43
C VAL A 63 -5.93 7.18 4.30
N PRO A 64 -5.19 7.56 5.36
CA PRO A 64 -5.59 8.66 6.23
C PRO A 64 -5.58 10.00 5.47
N MET A 65 -6.60 10.82 5.72
CA MET A 65 -6.79 12.11 5.04
C MET A 65 -6.76 13.28 6.03
N ASN A 66 -6.33 14.45 5.57
CA ASN A 66 -6.42 15.73 6.28
C ASN A 66 -5.77 15.70 7.68
N GLU A 67 -6.53 15.87 8.76
CA GLU A 67 -5.98 15.85 10.12
C GLU A 67 -5.69 14.43 10.63
N CYS A 68 -6.22 13.39 9.97
CA CYS A 68 -5.90 12.02 10.30
C CYS A 68 -4.45 11.74 9.90
N ALA A 69 -3.61 11.38 10.87
CA ALA A 69 -2.18 11.18 10.63
C ALA A 69 -1.85 9.78 10.08
N ALA A 70 -2.52 8.74 10.58
CA ALA A 70 -2.19 7.34 10.33
C ALA A 70 -3.37 6.39 10.58
N HIS A 71 -3.21 5.13 10.20
CA HIS A 71 -4.06 3.99 10.60
C HIS A 71 -5.55 4.06 10.23
N PHE A 72 -5.93 4.92 9.29
CA PHE A 72 -7.27 4.86 8.72
C PHE A 72 -7.27 3.95 7.49
N THR A 73 -8.15 2.96 7.46
CA THR A 73 -8.44 2.10 6.31
C THR A 73 -9.97 1.96 6.22
N PRO A 74 -10.57 2.00 5.02
CA PRO A 74 -12.01 1.90 4.88
C PRO A 74 -12.51 0.51 5.29
N ILE A 75 -13.68 0.46 5.93
CA ILE A 75 -14.29 -0.77 6.41
C ILE A 75 -15.35 -1.23 5.40
N ALA A 76 -15.26 -2.49 4.98
CA ALA A 76 -16.23 -3.07 4.06
C ALA A 76 -17.64 -3.07 4.67
N GLY A 77 -18.63 -2.56 3.92
CA GLY A 77 -20.03 -2.49 4.33
C GLY A 77 -20.42 -1.19 5.05
N GLU A 78 -19.48 -0.29 5.31
CA GLU A 78 -19.78 1.09 5.72
C GLU A 78 -19.93 2.02 4.51
N ASP A 79 -20.39 3.24 4.76
CA ASP A 79 -20.55 4.26 3.73
C ASP A 79 -19.21 4.55 3.04
N GLU A 80 -19.27 4.68 1.72
CA GLU A 80 -18.08 4.88 0.91
C GLU A 80 -17.57 6.32 1.02
N ILE A 81 -16.26 6.44 1.23
CA ILE A 81 -15.58 7.73 1.36
C ILE A 81 -14.84 8.01 0.06
N PHE A 82 -15.07 9.18 -0.52
CA PHE A 82 -14.51 9.61 -1.79
C PHE A 82 -13.48 10.71 -1.59
N LEU A 83 -12.38 10.62 -2.35
CA LEU A 83 -11.32 11.61 -2.37
C LEU A 83 -11.81 12.92 -2.99
N LYS A 84 -11.59 14.04 -2.32
CA LYS A 84 -11.91 15.38 -2.85
C LYS A 84 -10.66 16.10 -3.35
N GLU A 85 -10.87 17.18 -4.10
CA GLU A 85 -9.78 18.01 -4.63
C GLU A 85 -8.96 18.70 -3.54
N ASP A 86 -9.56 19.03 -2.41
CA ASP A 86 -8.93 19.73 -1.29
C ASP A 86 -8.39 18.79 -0.21
N ASP A 87 -8.58 17.48 -0.36
CA ASP A 87 -8.09 16.50 0.60
C ASP A 87 -6.58 16.29 0.47
N VAL A 88 -5.92 16.21 1.62
CA VAL A 88 -4.53 15.74 1.71
C VAL A 88 -4.56 14.26 2.06
N LEU A 89 -4.40 13.41 1.05
CA LEU A 89 -4.35 11.97 1.21
C LEU A 89 -2.93 11.51 1.53
N LYS A 90 -2.78 10.72 2.59
CA LYS A 90 -1.57 9.92 2.80
C LYS A 90 -1.88 8.48 2.47
N ILE A 91 -0.91 7.80 1.90
CA ILE A 91 -1.03 6.38 1.56
C ILE A 91 0.09 5.65 2.27
N ASP A 92 -0.27 4.66 3.04
CA ASP A 92 0.62 3.84 3.82
C ASP A 92 0.35 2.37 3.52
N PHE A 93 1.33 1.68 2.94
CA PHE A 93 1.23 0.26 2.65
C PHE A 93 2.58 -0.41 2.73
N ALA A 94 2.57 -1.70 2.99
CA ALA A 94 3.78 -2.50 3.06
C ALA A 94 3.61 -3.87 2.39
N SER A 95 4.67 -4.27 1.69
CA SER A 95 4.83 -5.60 1.14
C SER A 95 5.84 -6.40 1.97
N LYS A 96 5.67 -7.72 2.00
CA LYS A 96 6.58 -8.66 2.66
C LYS A 96 6.78 -9.90 1.81
N GLU A 97 7.91 -10.56 2.04
CA GLU A 97 8.16 -11.92 1.59
C GLU A 97 8.53 -12.76 2.82
N SER A 98 7.91 -13.93 2.94
CA SER A 98 7.94 -14.71 4.17
C SER A 98 9.33 -15.33 4.37
N MET A 99 9.82 -15.33 5.60
CA MET A 99 11.00 -16.10 6.00
C MET A 99 10.58 -17.30 6.83
N GLU A 100 11.32 -18.41 6.69
CA GLU A 100 11.05 -19.68 7.36
C GLU A 100 11.04 -19.57 8.90
N GLU A 101 11.71 -18.56 9.47
CA GLU A 101 11.87 -18.39 10.93
C GLU A 101 11.02 -17.25 11.53
N GLY A 102 9.96 -16.80 10.86
CA GLY A 102 8.99 -15.85 11.43
C GLY A 102 9.47 -14.39 11.53
N ILE A 103 10.68 -14.08 11.07
CA ILE A 103 11.13 -12.70 10.85
C ILE A 103 10.51 -12.21 9.54
N ASN A 104 9.43 -11.44 9.64
CA ASN A 104 8.85 -10.75 8.48
C ASN A 104 9.70 -9.53 8.16
N LEU A 105 10.30 -9.51 6.98
CA LEU A 105 10.90 -8.28 6.49
C LEU A 105 9.81 -7.39 5.90
N LEU A 106 9.66 -6.22 6.50
CA LEU A 106 8.68 -5.20 6.11
C LEU A 106 9.37 -4.14 5.26
N VAL A 107 8.80 -3.83 4.10
CA VAL A 107 9.16 -2.60 3.36
C VAL A 107 8.01 -1.63 3.49
N TRP A 108 8.26 -0.49 4.13
CA TRP A 108 7.27 0.52 4.47
C TRP A 108 7.70 1.88 3.90
N MET A 109 6.74 2.61 3.32
CA MET A 109 6.92 3.99 2.91
C MET A 109 5.56 4.68 2.91
N SER A 110 5.47 5.83 3.59
CA SER A 110 4.33 6.71 3.54
C SER A 110 4.53 7.77 2.46
N GLU A 111 3.50 8.02 1.67
CA GLU A 111 3.47 9.08 0.67
C GLU A 111 2.32 10.05 0.87
N TYR A 112 2.56 11.29 0.49
CA TYR A 112 1.55 12.35 0.46
C TYR A 112 1.16 12.58 -0.99
N VAL A 113 -0.13 12.45 -1.28
CA VAL A 113 -0.70 12.85 -2.56
C VAL A 113 -1.48 14.14 -2.30
N THR A 114 -0.91 15.26 -2.74
CA THR A 114 -1.63 16.52 -2.86
C THR A 114 -2.02 16.70 -4.32
N LEU A 115 -3.31 16.76 -4.60
CA LEU A 115 -3.81 17.01 -5.94
C LEU A 115 -3.83 18.53 -6.13
N GLU A 116 -3.00 19.03 -7.05
CA GLU A 116 -2.98 20.46 -7.35
C GLU A 116 -4.29 20.85 -8.04
N LYS A 117 -4.87 21.98 -7.63
CA LYS A 117 -5.97 22.63 -8.35
C LYS A 117 -5.39 23.24 -9.62
N GLU A 118 -5.85 22.78 -10.79
CA GLU A 118 -5.65 23.52 -12.05
C GLU A 118 -6.41 24.86 -12.03
#